data_AF-A0A0M8WHH2-F1
#
_entry.id   AF-A0A0M8WHH2-F1
#
_cell.length_a   1.000
_cell.length_b   1.000
_cell.length_c   1.000
_cell.angle_alpha   90.00
_cell.angle_beta   90.00
_cell.angle_gamma   90.00
#
_symmetry.space_group_name_H-M   'P 1'
#
loop_
_entity.id
_entity.type
_entity.pdbx_description
1 polymer ?
#
loop_
_entity_poly.entity_id
_entity_poly.type
_entity_poly.pdbx_seq_one_letter_code
_entity_poly.pdbx_strand_id
1 'polypeptide(L)'
;MTACASNEDKFVSELKAAGFANPGEPSTEKEKKSKKVGKRTVKSSEKTIEVVVRVKGCDLEFAKISGQSGYWLDELHVNGQEPDWPNYPENLTRDQTVTLLAGSSAKPAGFTGCYRPNDP
;
A
#
# COMPACT_ATOMS: atom_id res chain seq x y z
N MET A 1 2.92 27.29 -15.32
CA MET A 1 2.36 26.06 -15.93
C MET A 1 2.09 25.09 -14.81
N THR A 2 0.83 24.88 -14.46
CA THR A 2 0.44 23.97 -13.38
C THR A 2 0.49 22.56 -13.97
N ALA A 3 1.61 21.86 -13.79
CA ALA A 3 1.69 20.45 -14.12
C ALA A 3 0.65 19.73 -13.25
N CYS A 4 -0.42 19.20 -13.87
CA CYS A 4 -1.33 18.30 -13.17
C CYS A 4 -0.50 17.11 -12.71
N ALA A 5 -0.24 17.02 -11.40
CA ALA A 5 0.46 15.87 -10.82
C ALA A 5 -0.24 14.57 -11.27
N SER A 6 0.57 13.59 -11.67
CA SER A 6 0.08 12.27 -12.04
C SER A 6 -0.63 11.62 -10.85
N ASN A 7 -1.44 10.57 -11.07
CA ASN A 7 -2.11 9.92 -9.94
C ASN A 7 -1.10 9.22 -9.03
N GLU A 8 0.01 8.80 -9.60
CA GLU A 8 1.19 8.23 -8.97
C GLU A 8 1.85 9.27 -8.04
N ASP A 9 2.16 10.48 -8.53
CA ASP A 9 2.75 11.56 -7.72
C ASP A 9 1.82 12.01 -6.58
N LYS A 10 0.51 12.05 -6.85
CA LYS A 10 -0.50 12.36 -5.83
C LYS A 10 -0.50 11.29 -4.75
N PHE A 11 -0.43 10.01 -5.12
CA PHE A 11 -0.42 8.93 -4.15
C PHE A 11 0.84 8.97 -3.26
N VAL A 12 2.02 9.17 -3.84
CA VAL A 12 3.26 9.40 -3.07
C VAL A 12 3.11 10.60 -2.13
N SER A 13 2.49 11.69 -2.59
CA SER A 13 2.24 12.87 -1.77
C SER A 13 1.25 12.61 -0.63
N GLU A 14 0.21 11.81 -0.86
CA GLU A 14 -0.74 11.35 0.16
C GLU A 14 -0.04 10.54 1.25
N LEU A 15 0.86 9.61 0.87
CA LEU A 15 1.65 8.83 1.83
C LEU A 15 2.59 9.70 2.66
N LYS A 16 3.25 10.70 2.05
CA LYS A 16 4.07 11.68 2.79
C LYS A 16 3.24 12.52 3.75
N ALA A 17 2.07 13.00 3.31
CA ALA A 17 1.12 13.72 4.17
C ALA A 17 0.59 12.84 5.31
N ALA A 18 0.55 11.52 5.09
CA ALA A 18 0.26 10.52 6.09
C ALA A 18 1.44 10.19 7.03
N GLY A 19 2.54 10.96 6.97
CA GLY A 19 3.68 10.82 7.87
C GLY A 19 4.64 9.68 7.52
N PHE A 20 4.47 9.05 6.35
CA PHE A 20 5.48 8.10 5.85
C PHE A 20 6.67 8.88 5.28
N ALA A 21 7.84 8.72 5.88
CA ALA A 21 9.03 9.51 5.54
C ALA A 21 9.62 9.15 4.16
N ASN A 22 9.58 7.86 3.79
CA ASN A 22 10.31 7.32 2.63
C ASN A 22 9.44 6.44 1.71
N PRO A 23 8.36 6.97 1.10
CA PRO A 23 7.71 6.28 -0.01
C PRO A 23 8.67 6.19 -1.20
N GLY A 24 8.76 5.00 -1.77
CA GLY A 24 9.55 4.69 -2.97
C GLY A 24 8.88 5.16 -4.25
N GLU A 25 9.41 4.67 -5.37
CA GLU A 25 8.85 4.94 -6.69
C GLU A 25 7.52 4.17 -6.86
N PRO A 26 6.45 4.83 -7.35
CA PRO A 26 5.18 4.16 -7.60
C PRO A 26 5.28 3.20 -8.80
N SER A 27 4.74 1.99 -8.63
CA SER A 27 4.45 1.04 -9.72
C SER A 27 2.99 1.16 -10.14
N THR A 28 2.63 0.58 -11.29
CA THR A 28 1.23 0.51 -11.71
C THR A 28 0.92 -0.82 -12.37
N GLU A 29 0.02 -1.58 -11.76
CA GLU A 29 -0.59 -2.74 -12.36
C GLU A 29 -1.89 -2.38 -13.10
N LYS A 30 -2.16 -3.07 -14.21
CA LYS A 30 -3.36 -2.84 -15.04
C LYS A 30 -4.13 -4.13 -15.22
N GLU A 31 -5.26 -4.24 -14.53
CA GLU A 31 -6.16 -5.37 -14.69
C GLU A 31 -7.24 -5.05 -15.74
N LYS A 32 -7.42 -5.93 -16.73
CA LYS A 32 -8.49 -5.81 -17.74
C LYS A 32 -9.66 -6.70 -17.33
N LYS A 33 -10.76 -6.11 -16.91
CA LYS A 33 -12.01 -6.82 -16.62
C LYS A 33 -12.99 -6.69 -17.80
N SER A 34 -13.72 -7.75 -18.10
CA SER A 34 -14.81 -7.70 -19.06
C SER A 34 -16.05 -8.37 -18.49
N LYS A 35 -17.18 -7.70 -18.56
CA LYS A 35 -18.47 -8.18 -18.03
C LYS A 35 -19.51 -8.16 -19.14
N LYS A 36 -20.20 -9.28 -19.34
CA LYS A 36 -21.32 -9.36 -20.27
C LYS A 36 -22.61 -8.92 -19.54
N VAL A 37 -23.30 -7.93 -20.08
CA VAL A 37 -24.58 -7.41 -19.58
C VAL A 37 -25.59 -7.51 -20.72
N GLY A 38 -26.46 -8.53 -20.65
CA GLY A 38 -27.36 -8.88 -21.74
C GLY A 38 -26.59 -9.25 -23.02
N LYS A 39 -26.91 -8.60 -24.14
CA LYS A 39 -26.19 -8.76 -25.42
C LYS A 39 -24.91 -7.90 -25.54
N ARG A 40 -24.65 -7.01 -24.58
CA ARG A 40 -23.49 -6.09 -24.63
C ARG A 40 -22.35 -6.63 -23.77
N THR A 41 -21.12 -6.43 -24.25
CA THR A 41 -19.90 -6.67 -23.46
C THR A 41 -19.34 -5.34 -23.01
N VAL A 42 -19.24 -5.14 -21.70
CA VAL A 42 -18.59 -3.98 -21.09
C VAL A 42 -17.15 -4.36 -20.78
N LYS A 43 -16.19 -3.60 -21.31
CA LYS A 43 -14.77 -3.74 -20.99
C LYS A 43 -14.39 -2.60 -20.06
N SER A 44 -13.78 -2.92 -18.93
CA SER A 44 -13.20 -1.96 -18.01
C SER A 44 -11.73 -2.30 -17.79
N SER A 45 -10.93 -1.28 -17.53
CA SER A 45 -9.55 -1.45 -17.08
C SER A 45 -9.44 -0.79 -15.71
N GLU A 46 -9.06 -1.57 -14.72
CA GLU A 46 -8.71 -1.09 -13.39
C GLU A 46 -7.21 -0.87 -13.36
N LYS A 47 -6.77 0.22 -12.73
CA LYS A 47 -5.35 0.51 -12.55
C LYS A 47 -5.08 0.60 -11.07
N THR A 48 -4.24 -0.29 -10.56
CA THR A 48 -3.74 -0.26 -9.19
C THR A 48 -2.37 0.41 -9.23
N ILE A 49 -2.17 1.37 -8.34
CA ILE A 49 -0.89 2.03 -8.13
C ILE A 49 -0.35 1.49 -6.82
N GLU A 50 0.81 0.85 -6.81
CA GLU A 50 1.48 0.49 -5.56
C GLU A 50 2.65 1.43 -5.27
N VAL A 51 2.92 1.65 -3.98
CA VAL A 51 4.10 2.36 -3.49
C VAL A 51 4.63 1.62 -2.27
N VAL A 52 5.89 1.20 -2.35
CA VAL A 52 6.60 0.64 -1.20
C VAL A 52 7.08 1.77 -0.29
N VAL A 53 6.66 1.76 0.97
CA VAL A 53 7.18 2.63 2.03
C VAL A 53 8.21 1.86 2.84
N ARG A 54 9.45 2.36 2.85
CA ARG A 54 10.52 1.79 3.66
C ARG A 54 10.50 2.31 5.08
N VAL A 55 10.29 1.41 6.03
CA VAL A 55 10.44 1.65 7.47
C VAL A 55 11.59 0.78 7.97
N LYS A 56 12.81 1.34 7.99
CA LYS A 56 14.08 0.73 8.45
C LYS A 56 14.06 -0.78 8.76
N GLY A 57 13.98 -1.59 7.71
CA GLY A 57 14.02 -3.05 7.78
C GLY A 57 12.73 -3.73 7.31
N CYS A 58 11.61 -3.00 7.35
CA CYS A 58 10.30 -3.40 6.87
C CYS A 58 9.91 -2.60 5.64
N ASP A 59 9.40 -3.30 4.62
CA ASP A 59 8.86 -2.71 3.42
C ASP A 59 7.33 -2.86 3.49
N LEU A 60 6.62 -1.72 3.52
CA LEU A 60 5.15 -1.66 3.56
C LEU A 60 4.66 -1.29 2.16
N GLU A 61 4.04 -2.21 1.44
CA GLU A 61 3.49 -1.94 0.12
C GLU A 61 2.07 -1.43 0.24
N PHE A 62 1.84 -0.16 -0.13
CA PHE A 62 0.51 0.41 -0.16
C PHE A 62 -0.02 0.44 -1.59
N ALA A 63 -1.25 0.02 -1.77
CA ALA A 63 -1.94 0.02 -3.05
C ALA A 63 -3.12 0.99 -3.07
N LYS A 64 -3.43 1.51 -4.26
CA LYS A 64 -4.54 2.43 -4.51
C LYS A 64 -5.11 2.24 -5.91
N ILE A 65 -6.45 2.23 -6.03
CA ILE A 65 -7.08 2.31 -7.35
C ILE A 65 -6.99 3.74 -7.91
N SER A 66 -6.42 3.86 -9.10
CA SER A 66 -6.23 5.13 -9.80
C SER A 66 -7.55 5.86 -9.99
N GLY A 67 -7.62 7.11 -9.51
CA GLY A 67 -8.82 7.96 -9.60
C GLY A 67 -9.86 7.71 -8.50
N GLN A 68 -9.64 6.77 -7.59
CA GLN A 68 -10.46 6.59 -6.38
C GLN A 68 -9.81 7.28 -5.17
N SER A 69 -10.62 7.56 -4.16
CA SER A 69 -10.14 8.04 -2.86
C SER A 69 -9.75 6.87 -1.97
N GLY A 70 -8.74 7.06 -1.13
CA GLY A 70 -8.24 6.04 -0.21
C GLY A 70 -7.17 5.15 -0.82
N TYR A 71 -6.50 4.40 0.04
CA TYR A 71 -5.45 3.43 -0.24
C TYR A 71 -5.43 2.42 0.91
N TRP A 72 -4.80 1.27 0.69
CA TRP A 72 -4.67 0.23 1.70
C TRP A 72 -3.25 -0.34 1.73
N LEU A 73 -2.87 -0.95 2.84
CA LEU A 73 -1.68 -1.78 2.92
C LEU A 73 -1.99 -3.12 2.25
N ASP A 74 -1.29 -3.40 1.17
CA ASP A 74 -1.42 -4.59 0.36
C ASP A 74 -0.52 -5.70 0.94
N GLU A 75 0.79 -5.43 1.00
CA GLU A 75 1.77 -6.39 1.49
C GLU A 75 2.67 -5.78 2.58
N LEU A 76 3.08 -6.63 3.53
CA LEU A 76 4.13 -6.32 4.49
C LEU A 76 5.30 -7.28 4.26
N HIS A 77 6.48 -6.73 4.07
CA HIS A 77 7.71 -7.51 3.98
C HIS A 77 8.59 -7.23 5.20
N VAL A 78 8.93 -8.29 5.93
CA VAL A 78 9.87 -8.27 7.07
C VAL A 78 11.21 -8.81 6.59
N ASN A 79 12.25 -7.98 6.55
CA ASN A 79 13.56 -8.32 5.96
C ASN A 79 13.47 -8.79 4.50
N GLY A 80 12.58 -8.18 3.71
CA GLY A 80 12.41 -8.48 2.29
C GLY A 80 11.66 -9.78 1.98
N GLN A 81 10.97 -10.35 2.96
CA GLN A 81 10.11 -11.52 2.78
C GLN A 81 8.73 -11.24 3.39
N GLU A 82 7.68 -11.68 2.71
CA GLU A 82 6.34 -11.68 3.30
C GLU A 82 6.36 -12.64 4.50
N PRO A 83 6.09 -12.16 5.73
CA PRO A 83 6.15 -13.01 6.90
C PRO A 83 4.93 -13.93 6.96
N ASP A 84 5.13 -15.15 7.48
CA ASP A 84 4.00 -15.96 7.94
C ASP A 84 3.39 -15.31 9.19
N TRP A 85 2.32 -14.54 8.98
CA TRP A 85 1.57 -13.86 10.02
C TRP A 85 0.11 -14.35 10.02
N PRO A 86 -0.21 -15.38 10.84
CA PRO A 86 -1.56 -15.93 10.89
C PRO A 86 -2.61 -14.88 11.24
N ASN A 87 -3.69 -14.84 10.45
CA ASN A 87 -4.78 -13.87 10.56
C ASN A 87 -4.35 -12.41 10.37
N TYR A 88 -3.26 -12.17 9.64
CA TYR A 88 -2.92 -10.84 9.20
C TYR A 88 -4.09 -10.24 8.42
N PRO A 89 -4.63 -9.08 8.83
CA PRO A 89 -5.75 -8.50 8.12
C PRO A 89 -5.28 -7.90 6.80
N GLU A 90 -5.97 -8.23 5.71
CA GLU A 90 -5.74 -7.64 4.39
C GLU A 90 -6.37 -6.26 4.26
N ASN A 91 -5.90 -5.47 3.30
CA ASN A 91 -6.50 -4.20 2.90
C ASN A 91 -6.64 -3.17 4.03
N LEU A 92 -5.60 -3.03 4.87
CA LEU A 92 -5.63 -2.13 6.01
C LEU A 92 -5.57 -0.66 5.58
N THR A 93 -6.46 0.16 6.12
CA THR A 93 -6.32 1.63 6.03
C THR A 93 -5.05 2.12 6.74
N ARG A 94 -4.66 3.38 6.53
CA ARG A 94 -3.53 4.00 7.25
C ARG A 94 -3.65 3.81 8.77
N ASP A 95 -4.77 4.18 9.35
CA ASP A 95 -4.93 4.18 10.81
C ASP A 95 -4.91 2.76 11.37
N GLN A 96 -5.49 1.80 10.64
CA GLN A 96 -5.41 0.39 11.00
C GLN A 96 -3.98 -0.15 10.85
N THR A 97 -3.25 0.27 9.82
CA THR A 97 -1.84 -0.08 9.64
C THR A 97 -1.02 0.45 10.81
N VAL A 98 -1.13 1.74 11.12
CA VAL A 98 -0.40 2.35 12.24
C VAL A 98 -0.77 1.68 13.57
N THR A 99 -2.05 1.41 13.80
CA THR A 99 -2.53 0.72 15.01
C THR A 99 -2.02 -0.71 15.08
N LEU A 100 -2.04 -1.44 13.96
CA LEU A 100 -1.52 -2.80 13.90
C LEU A 100 -0.03 -2.81 14.19
N LEU A 101 0.75 -1.89 13.60
CA LEU A 101 2.20 -1.87 13.75
C LEU A 101 2.63 -1.37 15.15
N ALA A 102 1.88 -0.47 15.78
CA ALA A 102 2.14 0.05 17.13
C ALA A 102 1.54 -0.80 18.27
N GLY A 103 0.52 -1.61 17.98
CA GLY A 103 -0.22 -2.39 18.98
C GLY A 103 0.55 -3.61 19.48
N SER A 104 0.14 -4.13 20.64
CA SER A 104 0.74 -5.30 21.31
C SER A 104 0.30 -6.66 20.74
N SER A 105 -0.34 -6.69 19.57
CA SER A 105 -0.73 -7.96 18.92
C SER A 105 0.51 -8.79 18.57
N ALA A 106 0.34 -10.11 18.54
CA ALA A 106 1.40 -11.03 18.15
C ALA A 106 1.95 -10.62 16.77
N LYS A 107 3.27 -10.42 16.70
CA LYS A 107 3.99 -10.01 15.49
C LYS A 107 4.74 -11.20 14.92
N PRO A 108 5.00 -11.22 13.60
CA PRO A 108 5.78 -12.26 13.00
C PRO A 108 7.24 -12.16 13.44
N ALA A 109 7.97 -13.26 13.27
CA ALA A 109 9.39 -13.29 13.58
C ALA A 109 10.15 -12.19 12.82
N GLY A 110 11.09 -11.53 13.49
CA GLY A 110 11.90 -10.46 12.90
C GLY A 110 11.21 -9.09 12.84
N PHE A 111 9.89 -9.00 13.05
CA PHE A 111 9.14 -7.74 12.96
C PHE A 111 9.68 -6.67 13.93
N THR A 112 9.92 -7.00 15.20
CA THR A 112 10.43 -6.04 16.19
C THR A 112 11.83 -5.51 15.85
N GLY A 113 12.64 -6.30 15.13
CA GLY A 113 13.94 -5.84 14.64
C GLY A 113 13.84 -4.89 13.45
N CYS A 114 12.73 -5.01 12.72
CA CYS A 114 12.45 -4.47 11.39
C CYS A 114 11.59 -3.20 11.43
N TYR A 115 10.57 -3.14 12.29
CA TYR A 115 9.71 -1.97 12.41
C TYR A 115 10.18 -1.09 13.57
N ARG A 116 11.00 -0.08 13.24
CA ARG A 116 11.52 0.90 14.21
C ARG A 116 11.11 2.33 13.83
N PRO A 117 9.85 2.71 14.08
CA PRO A 117 9.31 4.01 13.64
C PRO A 117 9.96 5.22 14.34
N ASN A 118 10.57 5.00 15.51
CA ASN A 118 11.18 6.06 16.34
C ASN A 118 12.72 6.04 16.32
N ASP A 119 13.35 5.15 15.55
CA ASP A 119 14.80 5.00 15.50
C ASP A 119 15.31 5.71 14.21
N PRO A 120 15.86 6.94 14.31
CA PRO A 120 16.22 7.78 13.17
C PRO A 120 17.36 7.21 12.34
#